data_AF-A0A2S7Q849-F1
#
_entry.id   AF-A0A2S7Q849-F1
#
_cell.length_a   1.000
_cell.length_b   1.000
_cell.length_c   1.000
_cell.angle_alpha   90.00
_cell.angle_beta   90.00
_cell.angle_gamma   90.00
#
_symmetry.space_group_name_H-M   'P 1'
#
loop_
_entity.id
_entity.type
_entity.pdbx_description
1 polymer ?
#
loop_
_entity_poly.entity_id
_entity_poly.type
_entity_poly.pdbx_seq_one_letter_code
_entity_poly.pdbx_strand_id
1 'polypeptide(L)'
;MRSSSWAVTAAASATLVHAASNSTLADVCTTAYVQSMLPNSEAVGLAISIDSTSVTANAVYNASSTGEVFYPDATYSYCNVTFSYSHNGKDDTVLLEYWMPAPSQSQNRYLSTGGGGYAINSADDSYQGGSSMGPVLVSQMEDLEGSLPTSILPSPS
;
A
#
# COMPACT_ATOMS: atom_id res chain seq x y z
N MET A 1 -39.59 -54.93 26.05
CA MET A 1 -38.36 -54.10 26.11
C MET A 1 -38.13 -53.53 24.73
N ARG A 2 -38.39 -52.22 24.51
CA ARG A 2 -38.29 -51.56 23.20
C ARG A 2 -36.87 -51.02 23.02
N SER A 3 -36.11 -51.65 22.13
CA SER A 3 -34.75 -51.23 21.75
C SER A 3 -34.85 -49.92 20.96
N SER A 4 -34.19 -48.86 21.44
CA SER A 4 -34.13 -47.56 20.78
C SER A 4 -32.77 -47.42 20.11
N SER A 5 -32.73 -47.53 18.78
CA SER A 5 -31.52 -47.32 17.98
C SER A 5 -31.23 -45.82 17.87
N TRP A 6 -30.11 -45.37 18.41
CA TRP A 6 -29.62 -44.00 18.26
C TRP A 6 -28.88 -43.90 16.93
N ALA A 7 -29.42 -43.14 15.98
CA ALA A 7 -28.73 -42.78 14.75
C ALA A 7 -27.79 -41.61 15.03
N VAL A 8 -26.48 -41.84 15.00
CA VAL A 8 -25.47 -40.78 15.06
C VAL A 8 -25.31 -40.22 13.65
N THR A 9 -25.86 -39.04 13.39
CA THR A 9 -25.61 -38.28 12.17
C THR A 9 -24.22 -37.65 12.24
N ALA A 10 -23.28 -38.18 11.45
CA ALA A 10 -21.97 -37.55 11.26
C ALA A 10 -22.15 -36.29 10.40
N ALA A 11 -21.94 -35.10 10.99
CA ALA A 11 -21.88 -33.85 10.25
C ALA A 11 -20.58 -33.79 9.44
N ALA A 12 -20.68 -33.83 8.11
CA ALA A 12 -19.55 -33.58 7.22
C ALA A 12 -19.12 -32.10 7.35
N SER A 13 -17.96 -31.87 7.95
CA SER A 13 -17.35 -30.54 8.00
C SER A 13 -16.73 -30.25 6.63
N ALA A 14 -17.33 -29.37 5.83
CA ALA A 14 -16.73 -28.90 4.60
C ALA A 14 -15.55 -27.97 4.95
N THR A 15 -14.33 -28.45 4.76
CA THR A 15 -13.13 -27.62 4.83
C THR A 15 -13.10 -26.71 3.61
N LEU A 16 -13.31 -25.41 3.80
CA LEU A 16 -13.05 -24.40 2.77
C LEU A 16 -11.54 -24.33 2.53
N VAL A 17 -11.06 -25.01 1.49
CA VAL A 17 -9.70 -24.85 0.98
C VAL A 17 -9.65 -23.45 0.35
N HIS A 18 -9.05 -22.48 1.05
CA HIS A 18 -8.69 -21.20 0.43
C HIS A 18 -7.59 -21.48 -0.59
N ALA A 19 -7.92 -21.44 -1.88
CA ALA A 19 -6.92 -21.44 -2.92
C ALA A 19 -6.06 -20.18 -2.72
N ALA A 20 -4.78 -20.36 -2.39
CA ALA A 20 -3.82 -19.26 -2.41
C ALA A 20 -3.68 -18.81 -3.86
N SER A 21 -4.34 -17.71 -4.21
CA SER A 21 -4.11 -17.05 -5.49
C SER A 21 -2.66 -16.58 -5.50
N ASN A 22 -1.81 -17.22 -6.30
CA ASN A 22 -0.44 -16.73 -6.51
C ASN A 22 -0.51 -15.51 -7.44
N SER A 23 -1.05 -14.43 -6.90
CA SER A 23 -1.21 -13.18 -7.62
C SER A 23 0.15 -12.54 -7.82
N THR A 24 0.46 -12.20 -9.06
CA THR A 24 1.70 -11.53 -9.43
C THR A 24 1.60 -10.04 -9.16
N LEU A 25 2.74 -9.34 -9.20
CA LEU A 25 2.75 -7.88 -9.10
C LEU A 25 1.88 -7.24 -10.18
N ALA A 26 1.87 -7.79 -11.41
CA ALA A 26 1.07 -7.27 -12.51
C ALA A 26 -0.45 -7.45 -12.28
N ASP A 27 -0.86 -8.54 -11.62
CA ASP A 27 -2.28 -8.80 -11.35
C ASP A 27 -2.86 -7.81 -10.34
N VAL A 28 -2.08 -7.43 -9.32
CA VAL A 28 -2.51 -6.49 -8.27
C VAL A 28 -2.20 -5.03 -8.61
N CYS A 29 -1.26 -4.77 -9.52
CA CYS A 29 -0.86 -3.42 -9.89
C CYS A 29 -1.74 -2.86 -11.01
N THR A 30 -3.04 -2.75 -10.73
CA THR A 30 -4.01 -2.12 -11.63
C THR A 30 -4.89 -1.15 -10.86
N THR A 31 -5.30 -0.06 -11.51
CA THR A 31 -6.21 0.92 -10.91
C THR A 31 -7.50 0.27 -10.41
N ALA A 32 -8.06 -0.67 -11.18
CA ALA A 32 -9.29 -1.37 -10.80
C ALA A 32 -9.10 -2.23 -9.53
N TYR A 33 -7.98 -2.94 -9.41
CA TYR A 33 -7.69 -3.72 -8.22
C TYR A 33 -7.53 -2.81 -6.99
N VAL A 34 -6.73 -1.74 -7.11
CA VAL A 34 -6.53 -0.77 -6.02
C VAL A 34 -7.85 -0.13 -5.60
N GLN A 35 -8.66 0.34 -6.56
CA GLN A 35 -9.98 0.93 -6.28
C GLN A 35 -10.89 -0.04 -5.52
N SER A 36 -10.85 -1.34 -5.83
CA SER A 36 -11.64 -2.36 -5.13
C SER A 36 -11.22 -2.59 -3.68
N MET A 37 -9.98 -2.21 -3.34
CA MET A 37 -9.39 -2.37 -2.00
C MET A 37 -9.54 -1.11 -1.14
N LEU A 38 -9.84 0.05 -1.74
CA LEU A 38 -10.00 1.29 -1.00
C LEU A 38 -11.19 1.19 -0.02
N PRO A 39 -11.01 1.58 1.25
CA PRO A 39 -12.09 1.55 2.22
C PRO A 39 -13.15 2.59 1.84
N ASN A 40 -14.42 2.25 2.05
CA ASN A 40 -15.47 3.25 2.07
C ASN A 40 -15.30 4.09 3.34
N SER A 41 -14.71 5.28 3.21
CA SER A 41 -14.30 6.11 4.35
C SER A 41 -15.47 6.50 5.27
N GLU A 42 -16.67 6.65 4.71
CA GLU A 42 -17.90 6.92 5.47
C GLU A 42 -18.35 5.69 6.28
N ALA A 43 -18.29 4.51 5.68
CA ALA A 43 -18.70 3.25 6.32
C ALA A 43 -17.77 2.85 7.47
N VAL A 44 -16.50 3.24 7.42
CA VAL A 44 -15.53 3.02 8.50
C VAL A 44 -15.42 4.18 9.48
N GLY A 45 -16.24 5.24 9.32
CA GLY A 45 -16.30 6.38 10.24
C GLY A 45 -15.05 7.27 10.24
N LEU A 46 -14.32 7.31 9.12
CA LEU A 46 -13.17 8.20 8.98
C LEU A 46 -13.63 9.61 8.60
N ALA A 47 -12.99 10.64 9.17
CA ALA A 47 -13.27 12.04 8.86
C ALA A 47 -12.56 12.53 7.58
N ILE A 48 -12.47 11.66 6.57
CA ILE A 48 -11.85 11.95 5.27
C ILE A 48 -12.75 11.47 4.13
N SER A 49 -12.57 12.07 2.96
CA SER A 49 -13.18 11.63 1.70
C SER A 49 -12.08 11.19 0.74
N ILE A 50 -12.09 9.91 0.35
CA ILE A 50 -11.11 9.38 -0.62
C ILE A 50 -11.64 9.61 -2.04
N ASP A 51 -10.83 10.24 -2.88
CA ASP A 51 -11.12 10.37 -4.30
C ASP A 51 -10.69 9.11 -5.05
N SER A 52 -11.61 8.16 -5.23
CA SER A 52 -11.35 6.92 -5.96
C SER A 52 -11.01 7.14 -7.45
N THR A 53 -11.30 8.31 -8.01
CA THR A 53 -10.99 8.64 -9.40
C THR A 53 -9.55 9.12 -9.59
N SER A 54 -8.90 9.57 -8.51
CA SER A 54 -7.49 9.98 -8.49
C SER A 54 -6.50 8.81 -8.51
N VAL A 55 -6.99 7.57 -8.43
CA VAL A 55 -6.15 6.37 -8.27
C VAL A 55 -5.28 6.13 -9.50
N THR A 56 -3.97 6.04 -9.29
CA THR A 56 -3.02 5.53 -10.28
C THR A 56 -2.30 4.28 -9.76
N ALA A 57 -1.87 3.41 -10.67
CA ALA A 57 -1.09 2.23 -10.35
C ALA A 57 -0.06 1.99 -11.46
N ASN A 58 1.21 1.87 -11.09
CA ASN A 58 2.33 1.66 -12.00
C ASN A 58 3.30 0.62 -11.44
N ALA A 59 3.52 -0.47 -12.17
CA ALA A 59 4.44 -1.52 -11.78
C ALA A 59 5.88 -1.12 -12.14
N VAL A 60 6.73 -0.98 -11.14
CA VAL A 60 8.16 -0.73 -11.29
C VAL A 60 8.91 -2.03 -11.00
N TYR A 61 9.75 -2.45 -11.94
CA TYR A 61 10.54 -3.66 -11.86
C TYR A 61 12.03 -3.36 -11.75
N ASN A 62 12.74 -4.14 -10.93
CA ASN A 62 14.19 -4.05 -10.77
C ASN A 62 14.68 -2.65 -10.37
N ALA A 63 13.91 -1.93 -9.55
CA ALA A 63 14.41 -0.73 -8.90
C ALA A 63 15.54 -1.13 -7.95
N SER A 64 16.56 -0.30 -7.87
CA SER A 64 17.71 -0.58 -7.03
C SER A 64 18.17 0.67 -6.32
N SER A 65 18.64 0.49 -5.09
CA SER A 65 19.39 1.51 -4.37
C SER A 65 20.77 0.96 -4.06
N THR A 66 21.81 1.78 -4.28
CA THR A 66 23.21 1.35 -4.20
C THR A 66 24.09 2.47 -3.66
N GLY A 67 25.03 2.14 -2.78
CA GLY A 67 25.99 3.11 -2.23
C GLY A 67 25.40 4.00 -1.13
N GLU A 68 24.27 3.59 -0.56
CA GLU A 68 23.55 4.36 0.44
C GLU A 68 24.16 4.22 1.83
N VAL A 69 24.15 5.33 2.58
CA VAL A 69 24.79 5.38 3.91
C VAL A 69 23.91 4.76 4.99
N PHE A 70 22.59 4.84 4.84
CA PHE A 70 21.63 4.49 5.89
C PHE A 70 21.01 3.10 5.74
N TYR A 71 21.14 2.49 4.57
CA TYR A 71 20.53 1.21 4.27
C TYR A 71 21.34 0.44 3.21
N PRO A 72 21.26 -0.91 3.21
CA PRO A 72 22.09 -1.71 2.32
C PRO A 72 21.63 -1.63 0.87
N ASP A 73 22.55 -1.94 -0.04
CA ASP A 73 22.25 -2.13 -1.45
C ASP A 73 21.14 -3.18 -1.62
N ALA A 74 20.13 -2.84 -2.40
CA ALA A 74 18.97 -3.70 -2.62
C ALA A 74 18.41 -3.57 -4.03
N THR A 75 17.74 -4.62 -4.49
CA THR A 75 16.92 -4.60 -5.71
C THR A 75 15.53 -5.10 -5.36
N TYR A 76 14.51 -4.35 -5.77
CA TYR A 76 13.12 -4.61 -5.44
C TYR A 76 12.20 -4.27 -6.61
N SER A 77 11.00 -4.86 -6.60
CA SER A 77 9.93 -4.55 -7.55
C SER A 77 8.67 -4.23 -6.76
N TYR A 78 7.96 -3.20 -7.17
CA TYR A 78 6.82 -2.67 -6.43
C TYR A 78 5.78 -2.08 -7.37
N CYS A 79 4.56 -1.95 -6.88
CA CYS A 79 3.52 -1.16 -7.50
C CYS A 79 3.52 0.20 -6.84
N ASN A 80 3.87 1.23 -7.61
CA ASN A 80 3.67 2.62 -7.23
C ASN A 80 2.18 2.94 -7.39
N VAL A 81 1.52 3.22 -6.27
CA VAL A 81 0.10 3.53 -6.23
C VAL A 81 -0.07 4.91 -5.62
N THR A 82 -0.79 5.78 -6.32
CA THR A 82 -1.16 7.08 -5.79
C THR A 82 -2.66 7.24 -5.72
N PHE A 83 -3.15 7.95 -4.72
CA PHE A 83 -4.54 8.44 -4.66
C PHE A 83 -4.62 9.58 -3.66
N SER A 84 -5.64 10.43 -3.77
CA SER A 84 -5.83 11.55 -2.87
C SER A 84 -7.03 11.38 -1.95
N TYR A 85 -6.98 12.07 -0.81
CA TYR A 85 -8.12 12.27 0.06
C TYR A 85 -8.20 13.73 0.52
N SER A 86 -9.38 14.16 0.96
CA SER A 86 -9.59 15.45 1.63
C SER A 86 -10.11 15.24 3.05
N HIS A 87 -9.84 16.18 3.96
CA HIS A 87 -10.45 16.15 5.29
C HIS A 87 -11.86 16.73 5.23
N ASN A 88 -12.82 16.06 5.88
CA ASN A 88 -14.21 16.51 5.88
C ASN A 88 -14.32 17.90 6.55
N GLY A 89 -14.87 18.87 5.82
CA GLY A 89 -15.01 20.25 6.30
C GLY A 89 -13.77 21.11 6.16
N LYS A 90 -12.73 20.61 5.47
CA LYS A 90 -11.60 21.42 5.00
C LYS A 90 -11.58 21.46 3.48
N ASP A 91 -10.99 22.52 2.95
CA ASP A 91 -10.69 22.67 1.53
C ASP A 91 -9.22 22.31 1.35
N ASP A 92 -8.89 21.04 1.49
CA ASP A 92 -7.54 20.51 1.32
C ASP A 92 -7.53 19.24 0.47
N THR A 93 -6.38 18.95 -0.12
CA THR A 93 -6.12 17.70 -0.83
C THR A 93 -4.78 17.15 -0.41
N VAL A 94 -4.82 15.93 0.13
CA VAL A 94 -3.66 15.15 0.53
C VAL A 94 -3.46 14.05 -0.50
N LEU A 95 -2.30 14.03 -1.16
CA LEU A 95 -1.87 12.95 -2.01
C LEU A 95 -1.17 11.88 -1.15
N LEU A 96 -1.54 10.62 -1.36
CA LEU A 96 -0.87 9.47 -0.78
C LEU A 96 -0.18 8.70 -1.88
N GLU A 97 1.03 8.23 -1.58
CA GLU A 97 1.76 7.30 -2.41
C GLU A 97 2.10 6.03 -1.61
N TYR A 98 1.95 4.88 -2.25
CA TYR A 98 2.25 3.57 -1.69
C TYR A 98 3.16 2.79 -2.63
N TRP A 99 4.22 2.19 -2.09
CA TRP A 99 5.04 1.19 -2.79
C TRP A 99 4.65 -0.19 -2.26
N MET A 100 3.88 -0.92 -3.07
CA MET A 100 3.37 -2.23 -2.70
C MET A 100 4.24 -3.34 -3.30
N PRO A 101 4.85 -4.23 -2.51
CA PRO A 101 5.62 -5.34 -3.05
C PRO A 101 4.71 -6.38 -3.73
N ALA A 102 5.31 -7.28 -4.52
CA ALA A 102 4.58 -8.41 -5.07
C ALA A 102 3.93 -9.25 -3.95
N PRO A 103 2.68 -9.75 -4.12
CA PRO A 103 2.00 -10.52 -3.07
C PRO A 103 2.79 -11.74 -2.60
N SER A 104 3.49 -12.42 -3.51
CA SER A 104 4.36 -13.56 -3.21
C SER A 104 5.59 -13.22 -2.38
N GLN A 105 5.99 -11.95 -2.33
CA GLN A 105 7.11 -11.46 -1.54
C GLN A 105 6.64 -10.77 -0.26
N SER A 106 5.41 -10.22 -0.20
CA SER A 106 4.88 -9.50 0.95
C SER A 106 5.05 -10.25 2.27
N GLN A 107 5.63 -9.59 3.27
CA GLN A 107 5.72 -10.09 4.64
C GLN A 107 4.59 -9.58 5.55
N ASN A 108 3.54 -9.00 4.97
CA ASN A 108 2.45 -8.35 5.72
C ASN A 108 2.96 -7.26 6.69
N ARG A 109 4.03 -6.58 6.29
CA ARG A 109 4.62 -5.46 7.05
C ARG A 109 4.23 -4.16 6.38
N TYR A 110 3.94 -3.15 7.18
CA TYR A 110 3.63 -1.80 6.75
C TYR A 110 4.60 -0.83 7.40
N LEU A 111 5.10 0.12 6.61
CA LEU A 111 5.93 1.23 7.04
C LEU A 111 5.33 2.52 6.49
N SER A 112 5.07 3.45 7.39
CA SER A 112 4.74 4.83 7.01
C SER A 112 5.98 5.69 7.18
N THR A 113 6.29 6.46 6.16
CA THR A 113 7.41 7.39 6.12
C THR A 113 6.87 8.82 6.18
N GLY A 114 7.74 9.74 6.60
CA GLY A 114 7.42 11.16 6.65
C GLY A 114 8.62 12.00 6.22
N GLY A 115 8.44 13.30 6.30
CA GLY A 115 9.49 14.30 6.04
C GLY A 115 10.25 14.73 7.29
N GLY A 116 11.09 15.74 7.10
CA GLY A 116 11.83 16.43 8.16
C GLY A 116 11.66 17.95 8.08
N GLY A 117 11.57 18.60 9.24
CA GLY A 117 11.43 20.06 9.32
C GLY A 117 10.07 20.53 8.79
N TYR A 118 10.08 21.42 7.80
CA TYR A 118 8.88 21.92 7.12
C TYR A 118 8.52 21.11 5.86
N ALA A 119 9.34 20.13 5.48
CA ALA A 119 8.98 19.19 4.42
C ALA A 119 8.13 18.07 5.02
N ILE A 120 6.96 17.84 4.43
CA ILE A 120 6.00 16.81 4.88
C ILE A 120 6.46 15.41 4.47
N ASN A 121 7.34 15.35 3.47
CA ASN A 121 7.81 14.13 2.85
C ASN A 121 9.34 14.20 2.62
N SER A 122 10.00 13.05 2.45
CA SER A 122 11.42 12.98 2.09
C SER A 122 11.63 12.34 0.71
N ALA A 123 10.57 12.34 -0.12
CA ALA A 123 10.51 11.73 -1.44
C ALA A 123 11.09 10.29 -1.43
N ASP A 124 11.80 9.93 -2.50
CA ASP A 124 12.31 8.59 -2.76
C ASP A 124 13.25 8.07 -1.67
N ASP A 125 14.02 8.92 -0.97
CA ASP A 125 15.02 8.47 0.01
C ASP A 125 14.40 7.59 1.12
N SER A 126 13.22 7.98 1.60
CA SER A 126 12.51 7.21 2.63
C SER A 126 11.83 5.96 2.09
N TYR A 127 11.38 6.00 0.83
CA TYR A 127 10.81 4.84 0.16
C TYR A 127 11.86 3.76 -0.12
N GLN A 128 13.04 4.18 -0.60
CA GLN A 128 14.17 3.30 -0.86
C GLN A 128 14.68 2.66 0.44
N GLY A 129 14.82 3.45 1.50
CA GLY A 129 15.15 2.94 2.83
C GLY A 129 14.18 1.85 3.29
N GLY A 130 12.87 2.11 3.26
CA GLY A 130 11.85 1.12 3.64
C GLY A 130 11.86 -0.14 2.77
N SER A 131 12.02 0.03 1.46
CA SER A 131 11.99 -1.07 0.48
C SER A 131 13.24 -1.93 0.52
N SER A 132 14.40 -1.35 0.86
CA SER A 132 15.66 -2.07 1.06
C SER A 132 15.63 -3.01 2.27
N MET A 133 14.77 -2.73 3.26
CA MET A 133 14.55 -3.60 4.43
C MET A 133 13.68 -4.84 4.11
N GLY A 134 13.37 -5.03 2.83
CA GLY A 134 12.65 -6.17 2.29
C GLY A 134 11.21 -5.84 1.90
N PRO A 135 10.37 -6.86 1.68
CA PRO A 135 9.03 -6.69 1.13
C PRO A 135 8.05 -6.14 2.18
N VAL A 136 8.05 -4.81 2.28
CA VAL A 136 7.23 -3.98 3.17
C VAL A 136 6.36 -3.09 2.29
N LEU A 137 5.08 -2.91 2.66
CA LEU A 137 4.26 -1.86 2.11
C LEU A 137 4.75 -0.51 2.66
N VAL A 138 5.32 0.33 1.81
CA VAL A 138 5.83 1.64 2.22
C VAL A 138 4.85 2.72 1.78
N SER A 139 4.63 3.74 2.62
CA SER A 139 3.73 4.87 2.31
C SER A 139 4.32 6.21 2.70
N GLN A 140 3.83 7.27 2.07
CA GLN A 140 4.16 8.66 2.35
C GLN A 140 2.96 9.53 1.96
N MET A 141 2.85 10.69 2.61
CA MET A 141 1.83 11.70 2.31
C MET A 141 2.46 12.97 1.75
N GLU A 142 1.74 13.64 0.87
CA GLU A 142 2.08 14.94 0.30
C GLU A 142 0.84 15.85 0.37
N ASP A 143 0.91 16.96 1.10
CA ASP A 143 -0.15 17.98 1.07
C ASP A 143 0.05 18.89 -0.15
N LEU A 144 -0.92 18.90 -1.07
CA LEU A 144 -0.87 19.74 -2.27
C LEU A 144 -1.04 21.23 -1.94
N GLU A 145 -1.71 21.55 -0.83
CA GLU A 145 -1.94 22.93 -0.36
C GLU A 145 -0.69 23.57 0.29
N GLY A 146 0.32 22.77 0.66
CA GLY A 146 1.52 23.21 1.38
C GLY A 146 2.83 22.99 0.63
N SER A 147 2.78 22.44 -0.58
CA SER A 147 3.98 22.15 -1.38
C SER A 147 4.66 23.45 -1.83
N LEU A 148 5.73 23.84 -1.13
CA LEU A 148 6.73 24.73 -1.71
C LEU A 148 7.15 24.12 -3.05
N PRO A 149 7.17 24.90 -4.15
CA PRO A 149 7.41 24.34 -5.47
C PRO A 149 8.75 23.61 -5.50
N THR A 150 8.73 22.38 -6.02
CA THR A 150 9.89 21.51 -6.26
C THR A 150 10.95 22.11 -7.18
N SER A 151 10.81 23.37 -7.59
CA SER A 151 11.79 24.14 -8.36
C SER A 151 13.00 24.65 -7.56
N ILE A 152 13.11 24.31 -6.27
CA ILE A 152 14.25 24.71 -5.40
C ILE A 152 15.21 23.55 -5.08
N LEU A 153 14.89 22.30 -5.39
CA LEU A 153 15.87 21.21 -5.24
C LEU A 153 16.78 21.16 -6.47
N PRO A 154 18.11 21.37 -6.32
CA PRO A 154 19.02 21.25 -7.44
C PRO A 154 19.03 19.80 -7.93
N SER A 155 18.86 19.62 -9.24
CA SER A 155 19.03 18.32 -9.91
C SER A 155 20.39 17.73 -9.55
N PRO A 156 20.48 16.44 -9.16
CA PRO A 156 21.77 15.80 -8.97
C PRO A 156 22.49 15.72 -10.32
N SER A 157 23.69 16.31 -10.34
CA SER A 157 24.67 16.27 -11.43
C SER A 157 25.40 14.94 -11.53
#